data_AF-A0A094NAC4-F1
#
_entry.id   AF-A0A094NAC4-F1
#
_cell.length_a   1.000
_cell.length_b   1.000
_cell.length_c   1.000
_cell.angle_alpha   90.00
_cell.angle_beta   90.00
_cell.angle_gamma   90.00
#
_symmetry.space_group_name_H-M   'P 1'
#
loop_
_entity.id
_entity.type
_entity.pdbx_description
1 polymer ?
#
loop_
_entity_poly.entity_id
_entity_poly.type
_entity_poly.pdbx_seq_one_letter_code
_entity_poly.pdbx_strand_id
1 'polypeptide(L)'
;SPAESLQSETSCSICLGYFQDPISIHCGHNFCRACITRCWEGLEAPFSCPQCRQMALQKSFRPSRELANIAGIAREMSLRAGGGAAGWENLCRQHQEALKLFCKEDQQPVCVVCDRSQAHRFHTVVPIEEAAQDYKVKPRDALAPPRK
;
A
#
# COMPACT_ATOMS: atom_id res chain seq x y z
N SER A 1 -2.30 21.19 5.17
CA SER A 1 -0.85 21.42 4.98
C SER A 1 -0.43 20.98 3.57
N PRO A 2 0.73 21.40 3.03
CA PRO A 2 1.20 20.96 1.72
C PRO A 2 1.33 19.42 1.61
N ALA A 3 1.64 18.74 2.71
CA ALA A 3 1.72 17.28 2.77
C ALA A 3 0.35 16.60 2.64
N GLU A 4 -0.69 17.13 3.29
CA GLU A 4 -2.07 16.62 3.18
C GLU A 4 -2.64 16.82 1.76
N SER A 5 -2.32 17.97 1.13
CA SER A 5 -2.70 18.23 -0.25
C SER A 5 -2.04 17.23 -1.20
N LEU A 6 -0.73 16.99 -1.06
CA LEU A 6 -0.01 16.00 -1.88
C LEU A 6 -0.54 14.58 -1.67
N GLN A 7 -0.87 14.20 -0.43
CA GLN A 7 -1.45 12.88 -0.15
C GLN A 7 -2.80 12.69 -0.84
N SER A 8 -3.68 13.69 -0.80
CA SER A 8 -4.99 13.62 -1.46
C SER A 8 -4.87 13.46 -2.98
N GLU A 9 -3.92 14.16 -3.62
CA GLU A 9 -3.67 14.11 -5.07
C GLU A 9 -3.03 12.79 -5.53
N THR A 10 -2.39 12.06 -4.60
CA THR A 10 -1.68 10.81 -4.89
C THR A 10 -2.40 9.56 -4.39
N SER A 11 -3.64 9.71 -3.92
CA SER A 11 -4.45 8.64 -3.35
C SER A 11 -5.59 8.20 -4.25
N CYS A 12 -5.85 6.89 -4.27
CA CYS A 12 -6.96 6.32 -5.00
C CYS A 12 -8.25 6.44 -4.18
N SER A 13 -9.31 7.02 -4.76
CA SER A 13 -10.60 7.21 -4.09
C SER A 13 -11.38 5.90 -3.82
N ILE A 14 -10.94 4.75 -4.34
CA ILE A 14 -11.56 3.44 -4.09
C ILE A 14 -10.92 2.75 -2.87
N CYS A 15 -9.59 2.63 -2.83
CA CYS A 15 -8.89 1.94 -1.73
C CYS A 15 -8.38 2.89 -0.65
N LEU A 16 -8.50 4.20 -0.86
CA LEU A 16 -8.05 5.28 0.03
C LEU A 16 -6.56 5.26 0.39
N GLY A 17 -5.76 4.44 -0.31
CA GLY A 17 -4.31 4.43 -0.24
C GLY A 17 -3.68 5.09 -1.47
N TYR A 18 -2.37 5.33 -1.40
CA TYR A 18 -1.61 5.82 -2.54
C TYR A 18 -1.76 4.92 -3.77
N PHE A 19 -1.81 5.53 -4.95
CA PHE A 19 -1.94 4.81 -6.21
C PHE A 19 -0.92 3.66 -6.36
N GLN A 20 -1.42 2.52 -6.82
CA GLN A 20 -0.64 1.37 -7.25
C GLN A 20 -1.07 1.01 -8.67
N ASP A 21 -0.13 1.06 -9.61
CA ASP A 21 -0.42 0.93 -11.05
C ASP A 21 -1.60 1.81 -11.49
N PRO A 22 -1.50 3.16 -11.34
CA PRO A 22 -2.59 4.06 -11.66
C PRO A 22 -2.92 4.06 -13.15
N ILE A 23 -4.21 4.01 -13.43
CA ILE A 23 -4.76 4.16 -14.77
C ILE A 23 -5.80 5.27 -14.80
N SER A 24 -5.77 6.07 -15.86
CA SER A 24 -6.78 7.05 -16.20
C SER A 24 -7.87 6.40 -17.05
N ILE A 25 -9.13 6.69 -16.73
CA ILE A 25 -10.30 6.22 -17.48
C ILE A 25 -10.84 7.29 -18.44
N HIS A 26 -11.95 7.01 -19.13
CA HIS A 26 -12.55 7.87 -20.16
C HIS A 26 -12.79 9.33 -19.75
N CYS A 27 -13.04 9.59 -18.47
CA CYS A 27 -13.28 10.92 -17.94
C CYS A 27 -12.04 11.59 -17.31
N GLY A 28 -10.85 11.00 -17.47
CA GLY A 28 -9.59 11.54 -16.95
C GLY A 28 -9.28 11.18 -15.50
N HIS A 29 -10.26 10.75 -14.71
CA HIS A 29 -10.07 10.30 -13.33
C HIS A 29 -9.14 9.08 -13.24
N ASN A 30 -8.35 9.02 -12.17
CA ASN A 30 -7.33 8.00 -11.97
C ASN A 30 -7.72 7.03 -10.83
N PHE A 31 -7.43 5.75 -11.03
CA PHE A 31 -7.67 4.69 -10.05
C PHE A 31 -6.52 3.67 -10.10
N CYS A 32 -6.28 2.92 -9.03
CA CYS A 32 -5.44 1.73 -9.14
C CYS A 32 -6.07 0.76 -10.14
N ARG A 33 -5.27 0.13 -11.01
CA ARG A 33 -5.77 -0.84 -11.99
C ARG A 33 -6.67 -1.90 -11.37
N ALA A 34 -6.22 -2.51 -10.27
CA ALA A 34 -6.98 -3.53 -9.56
C ALA A 34 -8.32 -3.00 -9.02
N CYS A 35 -8.33 -1.78 -8.49
CA CYS A 35 -9.53 -1.18 -7.91
C CYS A 35 -10.62 -0.94 -8.95
N ILE A 36 -10.29 -0.29 -10.07
CA ILE A 36 -11.30 -0.01 -11.10
C ILE A 36 -11.70 -1.27 -11.89
N THR A 37 -10.77 -2.22 -12.06
CA THR A 37 -11.09 -3.52 -12.67
C THR A 37 -12.13 -4.27 -11.84
N ARG A 38 -11.97 -4.29 -10.51
CA ARG A 38 -12.94 -4.89 -9.58
C ARG A 38 -14.27 -4.14 -9.56
N CYS A 39 -14.26 -2.80 -9.61
CA CYS A 39 -15.49 -2.02 -9.69
C CYS A 39 -16.31 -2.30 -10.96
N TRP A 40 -15.67 -2.71 -12.06
CA TRP A 40 -16.31 -3.04 -13.33
C TRP A 40 -16.32 -4.55 -13.63
N GLU A 41 -16.11 -5.38 -12.61
CA GLU A 41 -16.13 -6.82 -12.73
C GLU A 41 -17.57 -7.31 -12.96
N GLY A 42 -17.77 -8.18 -13.95
CA GLY A 42 -19.08 -8.70 -14.31
C GLY A 42 -20.06 -7.69 -14.92
N LEU A 43 -19.67 -6.42 -15.07
CA LEU A 43 -20.49 -5.41 -15.73
C LEU A 43 -20.31 -5.47 -17.25
N GLU A 44 -21.44 -5.40 -17.96
CA GLU A 44 -21.50 -5.02 -19.36
C GLU A 44 -21.73 -3.50 -19.48
N ALA A 45 -21.39 -2.93 -20.63
CA ALA A 45 -21.55 -1.50 -20.87
C ALA A 45 -22.99 -1.01 -20.60
N PRO A 46 -23.19 0.21 -20.05
CA PRO A 46 -22.20 1.26 -19.84
C PRO A 46 -21.44 1.20 -18.50
N PHE A 47 -20.19 1.64 -18.51
CA PHE A 47 -19.31 1.73 -17.34
C PHE A 47 -19.35 3.11 -16.71
N SER A 48 -19.72 3.18 -15.42
CA SER A 48 -19.75 4.45 -14.66
C SER A 48 -18.42 4.71 -13.95
N CYS A 49 -17.94 5.96 -14.02
CA CYS A 49 -16.83 6.41 -13.18
C CYS A 49 -17.23 6.46 -11.70
N PRO A 50 -16.51 5.80 -10.78
CA PRO A 50 -16.83 5.85 -9.34
C PRO A 50 -16.80 7.26 -8.72
N GLN A 51 -16.08 8.21 -9.32
CA GLN A 51 -15.90 9.55 -8.78
C GLN A 51 -16.91 10.56 -9.34
N CYS A 52 -17.02 10.69 -10.67
CA CYS A 52 -17.89 11.68 -11.29
C CYS A 52 -19.16 11.09 -11.94
N ARG A 53 -19.33 9.76 -11.90
CA ARG A 53 -20.47 9.01 -12.47
C ARG A 53 -20.65 9.10 -13.99
N GLN A 54 -19.74 9.77 -14.69
CA GLN A 54 -19.76 9.83 -16.15
C GLN A 54 -19.68 8.42 -16.74
N MET A 55 -20.55 8.15 -17.73
CA MET A 55 -20.68 6.84 -18.37
C MET A 55 -19.76 6.71 -19.60
N ALA A 56 -19.32 5.49 -19.88
CA ALA A 56 -18.66 5.13 -21.13
C ALA A 56 -19.17 3.79 -21.66
N LEU A 57 -19.20 3.63 -22.99
CA LEU A 57 -19.58 2.37 -23.63
C LEU A 57 -18.44 1.35 -23.66
N GLN A 58 -17.20 1.78 -23.42
CA GLN A 58 -16.03 0.92 -23.47
C GLN A 58 -15.10 1.19 -22.29
N LYS A 59 -14.40 0.14 -21.85
CA LYS A 59 -13.32 0.25 -20.86
C LYS A 59 -12.10 0.89 -21.55
N SER A 60 -11.81 2.14 -21.21
CA SER A 60 -10.57 2.81 -21.61
C SER A 60 -9.63 2.85 -20.41
N PHE A 61 -8.51 2.14 -20.49
CA PHE A 61 -7.48 2.15 -19.45
C PHE A 61 -6.18 2.72 -20.01
N ARG A 62 -5.80 3.91 -19.53
CA ARG A 62 -4.55 4.57 -19.93
C ARG A 62 -3.61 4.58 -18.74
N PRO A 63 -2.49 3.84 -18.74
CA PRO A 63 -1.48 3.91 -17.69
C PRO A 63 -0.99 5.35 -17.48
N SER A 64 -0.80 5.75 -16.22
CA SER A 64 -0.28 7.07 -15.85
C SER A 64 1.05 6.92 -15.13
N ARG A 65 2.15 6.91 -15.89
CA ARG A 65 3.50 6.67 -15.34
C ARG A 65 3.95 7.82 -14.44
N GLU A 66 3.60 9.04 -14.81
CA GLU A 66 3.90 10.25 -14.05
C GLU A 66 3.23 10.20 -12.68
N LEU A 67 1.95 9.83 -12.63
CA LEU A 67 1.22 9.68 -11.37
C LEU A 67 1.77 8.53 -10.53
N ALA A 68 2.18 7.42 -11.15
CA ALA A 68 2.84 6.32 -10.44
C ALA A 68 4.14 6.77 -9.76
N ASN A 69 4.96 7.56 -10.47
CA ASN A 69 6.20 8.10 -9.93
C ASN A 69 5.93 9.07 -8.77
N ILE A 70 5.01 10.03 -8.95
CA ILE A 70 4.67 11.02 -7.92
C ILE A 70 4.07 10.35 -6.68
N ALA A 71 3.18 9.36 -6.86
CA ALA A 71 2.63 8.59 -5.76
C ALA A 71 3.71 7.80 -5.01
N GLY A 72 4.70 7.25 -5.71
CA GLY A 72 5.87 6.62 -5.08
C GLY A 72 6.69 7.58 -4.22
N ILE A 73 6.98 8.78 -4.73
CA ILE A 73 7.70 9.82 -3.99
C ILE A 73 6.91 10.28 -2.77
N ALA A 74 5.62 10.62 -2.94
CA ALA A 74 4.75 11.08 -1.86
C ALA A 74 4.67 10.03 -0.74
N ARG A 75 4.60 8.76 -1.12
CA ARG A 75 4.60 7.64 -0.19
C ARG A 75 5.91 7.53 0.58
N GLU A 76 7.05 7.59 -0.12
CA GLU A 76 8.37 7.58 0.52
C GLU A 76 8.55 8.75 1.49
N MET A 77 8.07 9.94 1.11
CA MET A 77 8.09 11.12 1.97
C MET A 77 7.26 10.91 3.24
N SER A 78 6.08 10.29 3.13
CA SER A 78 5.25 9.97 4.30
C SER A 78 5.87 8.90 5.20
N LEU A 79 6.56 7.92 4.62
CA LEU A 79 7.33 6.92 5.38
C LEU A 79 8.50 7.58 6.15
N ARG A 80 9.20 8.53 5.53
CA ARG A 80 10.31 9.27 6.15
C ARG A 80 9.84 10.28 7.21
N ALA A 81 8.60 10.77 7.11
CA ALA A 81 8.02 11.76 8.03
C ALA A 81 7.38 11.17 9.31
N GLY A 82 7.30 9.83 9.44
CA GLY A 82 6.87 9.20 10.70
C GLY A 82 5.38 9.29 11.00
N GLY A 83 4.50 8.99 10.04
CA GLY A 83 3.06 8.90 10.27
C GLY A 83 2.39 7.96 9.28
N GLY A 84 1.87 6.83 9.77
CA GLY A 84 1.33 5.74 8.98
C GLY A 84 0.27 6.18 7.96
N ALA A 85 0.43 5.72 6.72
CA ALA A 85 -0.62 5.67 5.72
C ALA A 85 -0.98 4.20 5.49
N ALA A 86 -2.18 3.84 5.94
CA ALA A 86 -2.78 2.54 5.75
C ALA A 86 -2.93 2.19 4.26
N GLY A 87 -2.73 0.91 3.95
CA GLY A 87 -3.05 0.33 2.65
C GLY A 87 -1.82 -0.22 1.94
N TRP A 88 -1.66 -1.54 2.05
CA TRP A 88 -0.87 -2.45 1.21
C TRP A 88 0.65 -2.57 1.39
N GLU A 89 1.37 -1.62 2.00
CA GLU A 89 2.85 -1.75 2.08
C GLU A 89 3.41 -2.47 3.30
N ASN A 90 2.54 -2.77 4.26
CA ASN A 90 2.86 -3.60 5.40
C ASN A 90 2.08 -4.90 5.31
N LEU A 91 2.19 -5.67 4.22
CA LEU A 91 1.52 -6.96 4.11
C LEU A 91 2.54 -8.10 4.19
N CYS A 92 2.24 -9.10 5.03
CA CYS A 92 3.00 -10.32 5.13
C CYS A 92 2.88 -11.08 3.81
N ARG A 93 3.99 -11.34 3.11
CA ARG A 93 3.95 -12.05 1.82
C ARG A 93 3.28 -13.42 1.90
N GLN A 94 3.44 -14.11 3.02
CA GLN A 94 2.88 -15.45 3.24
C GLN A 94 1.38 -15.45 3.56
N HIS A 95 0.89 -14.42 4.27
CA HIS A 95 -0.46 -14.43 4.85
C HIS A 95 -1.36 -13.31 4.30
N GLN A 96 -0.80 -12.38 3.52
CA GLN A 96 -1.46 -11.19 3.00
C GLN A 96 -2.13 -10.31 4.08
N GLU A 97 -1.61 -10.43 5.32
CA GLU A 97 -2.11 -9.73 6.50
C GLU A 97 -1.20 -8.56 6.89
N ALA A 98 -1.77 -7.57 7.57
CA ALA A 98 -1.03 -6.40 8.00
C ALA A 98 0.12 -6.76 8.97
N LEU A 99 1.34 -6.34 8.63
CA LEU A 99 2.55 -6.38 9.44
C LEU A 99 2.47 -5.23 10.47
N LYS A 100 1.79 -5.49 11.58
CA LYS A 100 1.62 -4.54 12.69
C LYS A 100 2.42 -4.93 13.94
N LEU A 101 3.09 -6.07 13.90
CA LEU A 101 3.83 -6.64 15.02
C LEU A 101 5.32 -6.71 14.67
N PHE A 102 6.18 -6.76 15.67
CA PHE A 102 7.63 -6.86 15.54
C PHE A 102 8.15 -7.99 16.42
N CYS A 103 8.89 -8.92 15.82
CA CYS A 103 9.60 -9.96 16.56
C CYS A 103 10.97 -9.42 17.01
N LYS A 104 11.24 -9.42 18.32
CA LYS A 104 12.50 -8.90 18.88
C LYS A 104 13.70 -9.78 18.52
N GLU A 105 13.51 -11.09 18.47
CA GLU A 105 14.55 -12.09 18.20
C GLU A 105 14.99 -12.06 16.73
N ASP A 106 14.02 -12.04 15.80
CA ASP A 106 14.30 -12.01 14.36
C ASP A 106 14.46 -10.59 13.79
N GLN A 107 14.20 -9.57 14.61
CA GLN A 107 14.29 -8.15 14.27
C GLN A 107 13.54 -7.77 12.99
N GLN A 108 12.36 -8.36 12.78
CA GLN A 108 11.56 -8.15 11.58
C GLN A 108 10.08 -7.95 11.91
N PRO A 109 9.35 -7.19 11.07
CA PRO A 109 7.92 -7.05 11.23
C PRO A 109 7.20 -8.34 10.82
N VAL A 110 6.22 -8.74 11.63
CA VAL A 110 5.41 -9.94 11.44
C VAL A 110 3.92 -9.60 11.48
N CYS A 111 3.09 -10.44 10.86
CA CYS A 111 1.63 -10.29 10.96
C CYS A 111 1.07 -11.12 12.13
N VAL A 112 -0.20 -10.89 12.47
CA VAL A 112 -0.91 -11.63 13.53
C VAL A 112 -0.96 -13.14 13.32
N VAL A 113 -0.84 -13.60 12.08
CA VAL A 113 -0.80 -15.03 11.74
C VAL A 113 0.61 -15.60 11.97
N CYS A 114 1.65 -14.85 11.63
CA CYS A 114 3.04 -15.24 11.90
C CYS A 114 3.33 -15.37 13.39
N ASP A 115 2.83 -14.43 14.20
CA ASP A 115 2.94 -14.46 15.67
C ASP A 115 2.42 -15.78 16.27
N ARG A 116 1.29 -16.26 15.78
CA ARG A 116 0.67 -17.52 16.23
C ARG A 116 1.26 -18.77 15.58
N SER A 117 2.11 -18.62 14.57
CA SER A 117 2.71 -19.74 13.84
C SER A 117 3.79 -20.44 14.67
N GLN A 118 4.11 -21.69 14.33
CA GLN A 118 5.21 -22.41 14.98
C GLN A 118 6.56 -21.69 14.86
N ALA A 119 6.74 -20.85 13.82
CA ALA A 119 7.97 -20.12 13.57
C ALA A 119 8.25 -19.02 14.62
N HIS A 120 7.22 -18.41 15.21
CA HIS A 120 7.38 -17.32 16.18
C HIS A 120 6.68 -17.59 17.53
N ARG A 121 6.16 -18.80 17.75
CA ARG A 121 5.41 -19.19 18.96
C ARG A 121 6.13 -18.92 20.28
N PHE A 122 7.46 -18.90 20.26
CA PHE A 122 8.31 -18.67 21.44
C PHE A 122 9.10 -17.37 21.37
N HIS A 123 8.86 -16.54 20.35
CA HIS A 123 9.54 -15.27 20.20
C HIS A 123 8.73 -14.17 20.89
N THR A 124 9.42 -13.16 21.40
CA THR A 124 8.82 -11.97 21.98
C THR A 124 8.34 -11.08 20.85
N VAL A 125 7.03 -11.06 20.65
CA VAL A 125 6.37 -10.23 19.65
C VAL A 125 5.66 -9.07 20.34
N VAL A 126 5.92 -7.86 19.88
CA VAL A 126 5.30 -6.62 20.39
C VAL A 126 4.70 -5.82 19.25
N PRO A 127 3.72 -4.93 19.49
CA PRO A 127 3.27 -3.95 18.51
C PRO A 127 4.44 -3.10 17.99
N ILE A 128 4.41 -2.74 16.71
CA ILE A 128 5.47 -1.93 16.07
C ILE A 128 5.58 -0.56 16.75
N GLU A 129 4.46 0.00 17.21
CA GLU A 129 4.42 1.28 17.93
C GLU A 129 5.18 1.21 19.26
N GLU A 130 5.15 0.05 19.94
CA GLU A 130 5.88 -0.19 21.19
C GLU A 130 7.36 -0.49 20.92
N ALA A 131 7.67 -1.21 19.83
CA ALA A 131 9.05 -1.49 19.41
C ALA A 131 9.82 -0.22 18.97
N ALA A 132 9.13 0.77 18.43
CA ALA A 132 9.73 2.03 17.98
C ALA A 132 10.39 2.86 19.10
N GLN A 133 10.03 2.60 20.36
CA GLN A 133 10.66 3.23 21.53
C GLN A 133 11.99 2.57 21.93
N ASP A 134 12.11 1.25 21.74
CA ASP A 134 13.30 0.48 22.13
C ASP A 134 14.37 0.44 21.02
N TYR A 135 13.95 0.44 19.75
CA TYR A 135 14.85 0.39 18.60
C TYR A 135 14.54 1.55 17.68
N LYS A 136 15.46 2.52 17.58
CA LYS A 136 15.47 3.49 16.46
C LYS A 136 15.73 2.71 15.17
N VAL A 137 14.69 2.14 14.59
CA VAL A 137 14.77 1.36 13.34
C VAL A 137 15.13 2.33 12.22
N LYS A 138 16.43 2.41 11.90
CA LYS A 138 16.86 2.85 10.58
C LYS A 138 16.42 1.74 9.61
N PRO A 139 15.63 2.03 8.56
CA PRO A 139 15.37 1.03 7.53
C PRO A 139 16.73 0.65 6.93
N ARG A 140 17.17 -0.59 7.15
CA ARG A 140 18.42 -1.07 6.55
C ARG A 140 18.10 -1.51 5.13
N ASP A 141 18.54 -0.68 4.18
CA ASP A 141 19.10 -1.19 2.93
C ASP A 141 20.15 -2.25 3.26
N ALA A 142 19.86 -3.53 3.01
CA ALA A 142 20.86 -4.57 2.70
C ALA A 142 20.15 -5.93 2.52
N LEU A 143 19.64 -6.18 1.32
CA LEU A 143 19.61 -7.55 0.80
C LEU A 143 21.01 -7.87 0.27
N ALA A 144 21.77 -8.65 1.02
CA ALA A 144 22.88 -9.43 0.47
C ALA A 144 22.74 -10.89 0.94
N PRO A 145 22.82 -11.88 0.04
CA PRO A 145 22.61 -13.28 0.41
C PRO A 145 23.84 -13.86 1.13
N PRO A 146 23.67 -14.87 1.99
CA PRO A 146 24.81 -15.55 2.59
C PRO A 146 25.53 -16.38 1.51
N ARG A 147 26.85 -16.20 1.42
CA ARG A 147 27.74 -17.13 0.71
C ARG A 147 27.96 -18.38 1.58
N LYS A 148 28.10 -19.52 0.90
CA LYS A 148 28.35 -20.85 1.46
C LYS A 148 29.62 -20.90 2.31
#